data_AF-A0A8H9LC54-F1
#
_entry.id   AF-A0A8H9LC54-F1
#
_cell.length_a   1.000
_cell.length_b   1.000
_cell.length_c   1.000
_cell.angle_alpha   90.00
_cell.angle_beta   90.00
_cell.angle_gamma   90.00
#
_symmetry.space_group_name_H-M   'P 1'
#
loop_
_entity.id
_entity.type
_entity.pdbx_description
1 polymer ?
#
loop_
_entity_poly.entity_id
_entity_poly.type
_entity_poly.pdbx_seq_one_letter_code
_entity_poly.pdbx_strand_id
1 'polypeptide(L)'
;MVSIGNVEIWDARNNFIAGAGMAGMAAILEPSALPLAGLLATMVADPDAMSRGAREWRNEGGDGGQAPVDIGGLRADLKGQLTALESNGHLKGRMLTTVKEKFAELDSQLDGLDQGMKGVGASLDSASQLYTVASVIALSMGGVALTLANISVAAKTNPISMAAVQPTVTGIMATMSRTAQKVFAVLARLNWKVAAIFTGVAYLAGGAQQKFPGMQAVTMQAPDFTKAKVAFDPTSGGLTEPLPDPGDIGKTPSFMPPIGI
;
A
#
# COMPACT_ATOMS: atom_id res chain seq x y z
N MET A 1 21.65 5.25 -6.85
CA MET A 1 21.97 6.61 -6.41
C MET A 1 23.30 7.02 -7.01
N VAL A 2 23.29 7.87 -8.04
CA VAL A 2 24.52 8.45 -8.60
C VAL A 2 24.67 9.82 -7.96
N SER A 3 25.61 9.95 -7.03
CA SER A 3 25.98 11.23 -6.42
C SER A 3 26.94 11.94 -7.36
N ILE A 4 26.45 12.95 -8.07
CA ILE A 4 27.27 13.94 -8.75
C ILE A 4 27.19 15.21 -7.90
N GLY A 5 28.17 15.34 -6.99
CA GLY A 5 28.56 16.58 -6.31
C GLY A 5 27.49 17.33 -5.54
N ASN A 6 27.44 17.15 -4.21
CA ASN A 6 27.09 18.11 -3.14
C ASN A 6 25.97 19.16 -3.34
N VAL A 7 25.08 18.97 -4.30
CA VAL A 7 23.75 19.55 -4.30
C VAL A 7 22.90 18.41 -3.79
N GLU A 8 22.46 18.48 -2.52
CA GLU A 8 21.23 17.78 -2.14
C GLU A 8 20.19 18.21 -3.18
N ILE A 9 19.97 17.36 -4.18
CA ILE A 9 18.80 17.48 -5.05
C ILE A 9 17.68 17.45 -4.03
N TRP A 10 17.07 18.62 -3.81
CA TRP A 10 15.98 18.83 -2.89
C TRP A 10 15.07 17.61 -2.91
N ASP A 11 14.71 17.10 -1.73
CA ASP A 11 13.74 16.01 -1.56
C ASP A 11 12.65 16.14 -2.64
N ALA A 12 12.38 15.06 -3.37
CA ALA A 12 11.48 15.09 -4.51
C ALA A 12 10.09 15.61 -4.14
N ARG A 13 9.66 15.42 -2.89
CA ARG A 13 8.46 16.06 -2.36
C ARG A 13 8.58 17.59 -2.37
N ASN A 14 9.71 18.13 -1.92
CA ASN A 14 9.99 19.55 -1.94
C ASN A 14 10.07 20.10 -3.37
N ASN A 15 10.59 19.34 -4.33
CA ASN A 15 10.57 19.75 -5.74
C ASN A 15 9.15 19.94 -6.28
N PHE A 16 8.23 19.03 -5.95
CA PHE A 16 6.83 19.20 -6.30
C PHE A 16 6.19 20.42 -5.63
N ILE A 17 6.41 20.58 -4.32
CA ILE A 17 5.85 21.71 -3.55
C ILE A 17 6.40 23.03 -4.07
N ALA A 18 7.70 23.13 -4.29
CA ALA A 18 8.35 24.32 -4.82
C ALA A 18 7.88 24.63 -6.26
N GLY A 19 7.81 23.61 -7.12
CA GLY A 19 7.28 23.75 -8.48
C GLY A 19 5.84 24.25 -8.50
N ALA A 20 4.96 23.65 -7.70
CA ALA A 20 3.57 24.06 -7.56
C ALA A 20 3.44 25.47 -6.96
N GLY A 21 4.25 25.80 -5.94
CA GLY A 21 4.29 27.13 -5.32
C GLY A 21 4.72 28.21 -6.30
N MET A 22 5.77 27.97 -7.08
CA MET A 22 6.23 28.90 -8.12
C MET A 22 5.18 29.10 -9.22
N ALA A 23 4.52 28.03 -9.66
CA ALA A 23 3.41 28.14 -10.61
C ALA A 23 2.19 28.86 -10.01
N GLY A 24 1.89 28.66 -8.73
CA GLY A 24 0.86 29.40 -8.00
C GLY A 24 1.15 30.90 -7.96
N MET A 25 2.39 31.28 -7.64
CA MET A 25 2.84 32.68 -7.72
C MET A 25 2.75 33.23 -9.14
N ALA A 26 3.15 32.43 -10.15
CA ALA A 26 2.99 32.81 -11.54
C ALA A 26 1.52 33.05 -11.92
N ALA A 27 0.57 32.26 -11.38
CA ALA A 27 -0.86 32.41 -11.62
C ALA A 27 -1.45 33.68 -11.01
N ILE A 28 -0.89 34.17 -9.89
CA ILE A 28 -1.27 35.47 -9.30
C ILE A 28 -0.87 36.62 -10.24
N LEU A 29 0.31 36.53 -10.86
CA LEU A 29 0.86 37.57 -11.73
C LEU A 29 0.30 37.50 -13.17
N GLU A 30 0.06 36.29 -13.67
CA GLU A 30 -0.41 36.00 -15.01
C GLU A 30 -1.49 34.89 -14.96
N PRO A 31 -2.78 35.23 -15.06
CA PRO A 31 -3.88 34.28 -14.91
C PRO A 31 -3.83 33.07 -15.85
N SER A 32 -3.16 33.17 -17.00
CA SER A 32 -2.99 32.03 -17.92
C SER A 32 -2.15 30.88 -17.35
N ALA A 33 -1.42 31.10 -16.25
CA ALA A 33 -0.67 30.06 -15.55
C ALA A 33 -1.51 29.23 -14.56
N LEU A 34 -2.75 29.63 -14.28
CA LEU A 34 -3.63 28.96 -13.31
C LEU A 34 -3.85 27.47 -13.61
N PRO A 35 -4.10 27.03 -14.87
CA PRO A 35 -4.23 25.60 -15.18
C PRO A 35 -2.97 24.80 -14.87
N LEU A 36 -1.79 25.38 -15.11
CA LEU A 36 -0.50 24.76 -14.80
C LEU A 36 -0.33 24.62 -13.28
N ALA A 37 -0.62 25.68 -12.52
CA ALA A 37 -0.56 25.66 -11.06
C ALA A 37 -1.46 24.57 -10.46
N GLY A 38 -2.71 24.48 -10.94
CA GLY A 38 -3.65 23.44 -10.52
C GLY A 38 -3.13 22.03 -10.83
N LEU A 39 -2.58 21.81 -12.02
CA LEU A 39 -2.02 20.51 -12.40
C LEU A 39 -0.78 20.13 -11.59
N LEU A 40 0.14 21.06 -11.34
CA LEU A 40 1.32 20.77 -10.53
C LEU A 40 0.94 20.48 -9.07
N ALA A 41 -0.09 21.15 -8.54
CA ALA A 41 -0.59 20.88 -7.20
C ALA A 41 -1.16 19.46 -7.04
N THR A 42 -1.80 18.89 -8.07
CA THR A 42 -2.32 17.51 -8.02
C THR A 42 -1.24 16.44 -8.23
N MET A 43 -0.03 16.83 -8.64
CA MET A 43 1.09 15.93 -8.86
C MET A 43 1.98 15.74 -7.62
N VAL A 44 1.73 16.49 -6.54
CA VAL A 44 2.53 16.42 -5.31
C VAL A 44 2.47 15.00 -4.74
N ALA A 45 3.64 14.36 -4.67
CA ALA A 45 3.82 13.01 -4.15
C ALA A 45 5.09 12.92 -3.31
N ASP A 46 5.19 11.85 -2.52
CA ASP A 46 6.33 11.54 -1.67
C ASP A 46 6.97 10.22 -2.15
N PRO A 47 7.91 10.27 -3.11
CA PRO A 47 8.54 9.06 -3.64
C PRO A 47 9.43 8.37 -2.61
N ASP A 48 9.94 9.08 -1.61
CA ASP A 48 10.72 8.49 -0.53
C ASP A 48 9.83 7.60 0.36
N ALA A 49 8.60 8.06 0.65
CA ALA A 49 7.60 7.22 1.31
C ALA A 49 7.22 6.00 0.46
N MET A 50 7.14 6.14 -0.87
CA MET A 50 6.88 5.00 -1.77
C MET A 50 8.03 4.00 -1.77
N SER A 51 9.29 4.46 -1.77
CA SER A 51 10.49 3.63 -1.69
C SER A 51 10.58 2.91 -0.35
N ARG A 52 10.27 3.58 0.77
CA ARG A 52 10.15 2.95 2.09
C ARG A 52 9.07 1.88 2.10
N GLY A 53 7.86 2.20 1.62
CA GLY A 53 6.78 1.23 1.49
C GLY A 53 7.15 0.05 0.59
N ALA A 54 7.92 0.27 -0.49
CA ALA A 54 8.40 -0.80 -1.36
C ALA A 54 9.32 -1.79 -0.65
N ARG A 55 10.14 -1.31 0.31
CA ARG A 55 11.01 -2.15 1.14
C ARG A 55 10.20 -2.90 2.20
N GLU A 56 9.21 -2.26 2.80
CA GLU A 56 8.29 -2.89 3.73
C GLU A 56 7.53 -4.05 3.08
N TRP A 57 6.99 -3.85 1.87
CA TRP A 57 6.34 -4.91 1.10
C TRP A 57 7.26 -6.06 0.72
N ARG A 58 8.58 -5.84 0.63
CA ARG A 58 9.57 -6.87 0.33
C ARG A 58 10.17 -7.53 1.57
N ASN A 59 9.72 -7.16 2.77
CA ASN A 59 10.30 -7.59 4.04
C ASN A 59 11.81 -7.30 4.15
N GLU A 60 12.32 -6.26 3.46
CA GLU A 60 13.75 -5.91 3.46
C GLU A 60 14.17 -5.13 4.72
N GLY A 61 13.23 -4.88 5.63
CA GLY A 61 13.43 -4.03 6.81
C GLY A 61 13.24 -2.54 6.51
N GLY A 62 12.67 -1.83 7.48
CA GLY A 62 12.62 -0.36 7.46
C GLY A 62 13.86 0.26 8.10
N ASP A 63 13.87 1.59 8.25
CA ASP A 63 14.96 2.36 8.87
C ASP A 63 15.29 1.91 10.33
N GLY A 64 14.43 1.08 10.94
CA GLY A 64 14.61 0.48 12.26
C GLY A 64 15.31 -0.89 12.31
N GLY A 65 15.78 -1.42 11.17
CA GLY A 65 16.74 -2.55 11.14
C GLY A 65 16.20 -3.96 11.41
N GLN A 66 14.92 -4.13 11.73
CA GLN A 66 14.32 -5.45 11.90
C GLN A 66 13.41 -5.78 10.71
N ALA A 67 13.81 -6.74 9.89
CA ALA A 67 12.91 -7.33 8.90
C ALA A 67 11.77 -8.07 9.63
N PRO A 68 10.48 -7.84 9.27
CA PRO A 68 9.38 -8.62 9.80
C PRO A 68 9.48 -10.10 9.39
N VAL A 69 8.71 -10.95 10.04
CA VAL A 69 8.71 -12.41 9.80
C VAL A 69 8.46 -12.69 8.31
N ASP A 70 9.47 -13.28 7.66
CA ASP A 70 9.43 -13.65 6.26
C ASP A 70 8.46 -14.82 6.01
N ILE A 71 7.63 -14.69 4.97
CA ILE A 71 6.72 -15.76 4.52
C ILE A 71 7.53 -17.01 4.15
N GLY A 72 8.75 -16.84 3.61
CA GLY A 72 9.67 -17.95 3.36
C GLY A 72 10.01 -18.73 4.63
N GLY A 73 10.29 -18.02 5.73
CA GLY A 73 10.51 -18.61 7.05
C GLY A 73 9.29 -19.35 7.58
N LEU A 74 8.09 -18.76 7.46
CA LEU A 74 6.83 -19.41 7.86
C LEU A 74 6.58 -20.70 7.08
N ARG A 75 6.81 -20.69 5.75
CA ARG A 75 6.67 -21.88 4.90
C ARG A 75 7.64 -22.99 5.30
N ALA A 76 8.88 -22.63 5.64
CA ALA A 76 9.88 -23.59 6.10
C ALA A 76 9.47 -24.22 7.44
N ASP A 77 8.99 -23.42 8.39
CA ASP A 77 8.53 -23.91 9.70
C ASP A 77 7.30 -24.82 9.55
N LEU A 78 6.32 -24.41 8.76
CA LEU A 78 5.14 -25.21 8.42
C LEU A 78 5.53 -26.57 7.80
N LYS A 79 6.52 -26.60 6.90
CA LYS A 79 7.03 -27.85 6.30
C LYS A 79 7.73 -28.73 7.34
N GLY A 80 8.45 -28.12 8.27
CA GLY A 80 9.06 -28.80 9.41
C GLY A 80 8.02 -29.48 10.29
N GLN A 81 6.93 -28.77 10.63
CA GLN A 81 5.82 -29.30 11.42
C GLN A 81 5.12 -30.47 10.71
N LEU A 82 4.86 -30.37 9.41
CA LEU A 82 4.28 -31.47 8.62
C LEU A 82 5.21 -32.70 8.65
N THR A 83 6.52 -32.49 8.46
CA THR A 83 7.52 -33.56 8.49
C THR A 83 7.58 -34.23 9.87
N ALA A 84 7.47 -33.47 10.95
CA ALA A 84 7.43 -33.99 12.31
C ALA A 84 6.16 -34.80 12.61
N LEU A 85 5.00 -34.37 12.07
CA LEU A 85 3.74 -35.10 12.18
C LEU A 85 3.80 -36.44 11.43
N GLU A 86 4.50 -36.48 10.29
CA GLU A 86 4.77 -37.71 9.54
C GLU A 86 5.68 -38.67 10.33
N SER A 87 6.77 -38.16 10.90
CA SER A 87 7.76 -38.98 11.60
C SER A 87 7.24 -39.56 12.91
N ASN A 88 6.36 -38.84 13.62
CA ASN A 88 5.81 -39.31 14.89
C ASN A 88 4.74 -40.40 14.74
N GLY A 89 4.30 -40.70 13.52
CA GLY A 89 3.38 -41.81 13.23
C GLY A 89 1.97 -41.67 13.83
N HIS A 90 1.65 -40.53 14.43
CA HIS A 90 0.33 -40.23 15.02
C HIS A 90 -0.75 -39.93 13.96
N LEU A 91 -0.34 -39.51 12.76
CA LEU A 91 -1.22 -39.30 11.61
C LEU A 91 -0.90 -40.33 10.53
N LYS A 92 -1.86 -41.21 10.21
CA LYS A 92 -1.73 -42.24 9.17
C LYS A 92 -2.95 -42.28 8.26
N GLY A 93 -2.78 -42.90 7.09
CA GLY A 93 -3.88 -43.17 6.16
C GLY A 93 -4.49 -41.89 5.57
N ARG A 94 -5.82 -41.89 5.40
CA ARG A 94 -6.55 -40.85 4.65
C ARG A 94 -6.42 -39.46 5.26
N MET A 95 -6.34 -39.35 6.60
CA MET A 95 -6.19 -38.07 7.29
C MET A 95 -4.83 -37.42 6.99
N LEU A 96 -3.76 -38.22 6.95
CA LEU A 96 -2.44 -37.72 6.56
C LEU A 96 -2.45 -37.23 5.11
N THR A 97 -3.10 -37.95 4.20
CA THR A 97 -3.24 -37.52 2.79
C THR A 97 -3.98 -36.20 2.68
N THR A 98 -5.12 -36.04 3.37
CA THR A 98 -5.88 -34.78 3.36
C THR A 98 -5.08 -33.62 3.95
N VAL A 99 -4.34 -33.84 5.04
CA VAL A 99 -3.47 -32.81 5.63
C VAL A 99 -2.38 -32.41 4.64
N LYS A 100 -1.73 -33.36 3.97
CA LYS A 100 -0.71 -33.08 2.94
C LYS A 100 -1.30 -32.29 1.76
N GLU A 101 -2.48 -32.65 1.28
CA GLU A 101 -3.16 -31.93 0.18
C GLU A 101 -3.49 -30.49 0.59
N LYS A 102 -4.05 -30.28 1.78
CA LYS A 102 -4.37 -28.94 2.29
C LYS A 102 -3.13 -28.13 2.62
N PHE A 103 -2.08 -28.79 3.07
CA PHE A 103 -0.79 -28.15 3.27
C PHE A 103 -0.17 -27.69 1.95
N ALA A 104 -0.22 -28.52 0.91
CA ALA A 104 0.27 -28.16 -0.42
C ALA A 104 -0.53 -26.99 -1.01
N GLU A 105 -1.85 -26.96 -0.81
CA GLU A 105 -2.71 -25.84 -1.19
C GLU A 105 -2.31 -24.56 -0.44
N LEU A 106 -2.10 -24.63 0.89
CA LEU A 106 -1.62 -23.50 1.69
C LEU A 106 -0.22 -23.03 1.27
N ASP A 107 0.73 -23.94 1.04
CA ASP A 107 2.10 -23.61 0.60
C ASP A 107 2.07 -22.88 -0.75
N SER A 108 1.19 -23.31 -1.67
CA SER A 108 0.98 -22.64 -2.96
C SER A 108 0.35 -21.26 -2.81
N GLN A 109 -0.60 -21.09 -1.88
CA GLN A 109 -1.21 -19.78 -1.62
C GLN A 109 -0.21 -18.81 -0.96
N LEU A 110 0.62 -19.30 -0.04
CA LEU A 110 1.70 -18.51 0.58
C LEU A 110 2.79 -18.14 -0.42
N ASP A 111 3.13 -19.02 -1.36
CA ASP A 111 4.03 -18.70 -2.47
C ASP A 111 3.46 -17.59 -3.37
N GLY A 112 2.18 -17.69 -3.73
CA GLY A 112 1.49 -16.64 -4.47
C GLY A 112 1.43 -15.31 -3.73
N LEU A 113 1.24 -15.35 -2.41
CA LEU A 113 1.27 -14.15 -1.54
C LEU A 113 2.67 -13.52 -1.53
N ASP A 114 3.72 -14.30 -1.33
CA ASP A 114 5.11 -13.81 -1.32
C ASP A 114 5.49 -13.17 -2.67
N GLN A 115 5.16 -13.83 -3.78
CA GLN A 115 5.36 -13.27 -5.12
C GLN A 115 4.53 -12.00 -5.33
N GLY A 116 3.28 -11.98 -4.84
CA GLY A 116 2.41 -10.80 -4.89
C GLY A 116 2.98 -9.61 -4.11
N MET A 117 3.45 -9.84 -2.88
CA MET A 117 4.08 -8.84 -2.02
C MET A 117 5.34 -8.25 -2.69
N LYS A 118 6.22 -9.11 -3.22
CA LYS A 118 7.40 -8.69 -3.99
C LYS A 118 7.02 -7.89 -5.24
N GLY A 119 5.95 -8.29 -5.94
CA GLY A 119 5.42 -7.58 -7.10
C GLY A 119 4.89 -6.18 -6.77
N VAL A 120 4.18 -6.03 -5.64
CA VAL A 120 3.73 -4.73 -5.13
C VAL A 120 4.92 -3.86 -4.75
N GLY A 121 5.92 -4.43 -4.07
CA GLY A 121 7.16 -3.74 -3.73
C GLY A 121 7.91 -3.23 -4.97
N ALA A 122 8.10 -4.07 -5.99
CA ALA A 122 8.73 -3.66 -7.25
C ALA A 122 7.92 -2.57 -7.98
N SER A 123 6.58 -2.63 -7.92
CA SER A 123 5.71 -1.61 -8.52
C SER A 123 5.81 -0.27 -7.79
N LEU A 124 5.86 -0.29 -6.45
CA LEU A 124 6.07 0.91 -5.63
C LEU A 124 7.46 1.52 -5.86
N ASP A 125 8.50 0.71 -5.99
CA ASP A 125 9.86 1.18 -6.28
C ASP A 125 9.93 1.83 -7.67
N SER A 126 9.34 1.19 -8.68
CA SER A 126 9.23 1.77 -10.03
C SER A 126 8.42 3.08 -10.03
N ALA A 127 7.31 3.13 -9.28
CA ALA A 127 6.54 4.35 -9.10
C ALA A 127 7.38 5.46 -8.43
N SER A 128 8.17 5.12 -7.40
CA SER A 128 9.05 6.08 -6.73
C SER A 128 10.03 6.75 -7.71
N GLN A 129 10.68 5.96 -8.56
CA GLN A 129 11.63 6.45 -9.57
C GLN A 129 10.94 7.37 -10.59
N LEU A 130 9.74 6.99 -11.05
CA LEU A 130 8.95 7.82 -11.95
C LEU A 130 8.54 9.15 -11.31
N TYR A 131 8.12 9.13 -10.04
CA TYR A 131 7.75 10.32 -9.30
C TYR A 131 8.96 11.21 -9.00
N THR A 132 10.15 10.65 -8.77
CA THR A 132 11.39 11.43 -8.66
C THR A 132 11.66 12.21 -9.94
N VAL A 133 11.56 11.58 -11.12
CA VAL A 133 11.75 12.27 -12.42
C VAL A 133 10.66 13.33 -12.63
N ALA A 134 9.40 13.00 -12.34
CA ALA A 134 8.30 13.94 -12.44
C ALA A 134 8.47 15.16 -11.52
N SER A 135 9.12 14.99 -10.35
CA SER A 135 9.37 16.09 -9.42
C SER A 135 10.32 17.16 -10.01
N VAL A 136 11.36 16.72 -10.73
CA VAL A 136 12.31 17.62 -11.41
C VAL A 136 11.61 18.37 -12.54
N ILE A 137 10.73 17.69 -13.28
CA ILE A 137 9.90 18.31 -14.31
C ILE A 137 9.00 19.37 -13.67
N ALA A 138 8.30 19.04 -12.57
CA ALA A 138 7.42 19.99 -11.88
C ALA A 138 8.17 21.24 -11.39
N LEU A 139 9.35 21.06 -10.79
CA LEU A 139 10.21 22.16 -10.36
C LEU A 139 10.60 23.06 -11.56
N SER A 140 11.06 22.45 -12.65
CA SER A 140 11.48 23.18 -13.86
C SER A 140 10.32 23.97 -14.47
N MET A 141 9.11 23.40 -14.50
CA MET A 141 7.93 24.06 -15.04
C MET A 141 7.47 25.20 -14.14
N GLY A 142 7.51 25.02 -12.82
CA GLY A 142 7.24 26.09 -11.87
C GLY A 142 8.20 27.28 -12.04
N GLY A 143 9.50 26.99 -12.16
CA GLY A 143 10.53 28.00 -12.36
C GLY A 143 10.32 28.81 -13.65
N VAL A 144 10.15 28.11 -14.79
CA VAL A 144 9.91 28.77 -16.09
C VAL A 144 8.61 29.60 -16.06
N ALA A 145 7.55 29.09 -15.44
CA ALA A 145 6.29 29.82 -15.32
C ALA A 145 6.47 31.13 -14.53
N LEU A 146 7.19 31.09 -13.41
CA LEU A 146 7.47 32.26 -12.60
C LEU A 146 8.33 33.29 -13.35
N THR A 147 9.35 32.84 -14.09
CA THR A 147 10.17 33.74 -14.94
C THR A 147 9.31 34.43 -16.01
N LEU A 148 8.48 33.67 -16.73
CA LEU A 148 7.60 34.21 -17.76
C LEU A 148 6.55 35.19 -17.20
N ALA A 149 6.01 34.90 -16.02
CA ALA A 149 5.07 35.79 -15.36
C ALA A 149 5.73 37.13 -14.97
N ASN A 150 6.96 37.09 -14.45
CA ASN A 150 7.72 38.32 -14.18
C ASN A 150 8.01 39.12 -15.45
N ILE A 151 8.36 38.45 -16.56
CA ILE A 151 8.53 39.11 -17.87
C ILE A 151 7.21 39.76 -18.33
N SER A 152 6.07 39.08 -18.16
CA SER A 152 4.74 39.64 -18.48
C SER A 152 4.44 40.89 -17.65
N VAL A 153 4.70 40.87 -16.34
CA VAL A 153 4.50 42.03 -15.46
C VAL A 153 5.39 43.20 -15.88
N ALA A 154 6.66 42.95 -16.21
CA ALA A 154 7.56 43.98 -16.74
C ALA A 154 7.05 44.54 -18.09
N ALA A 155 6.56 43.69 -18.98
CA ALA A 155 6.03 44.10 -20.29
C ALA A 155 4.75 44.93 -20.17
N LYS A 156 3.89 44.69 -19.16
CA LYS A 156 2.67 45.47 -18.91
C LYS A 156 2.94 46.95 -18.58
N THR A 157 4.18 47.32 -18.24
CA THR A 157 4.56 48.72 -18.02
C THR A 157 4.60 49.55 -19.31
N ASN A 158 4.68 48.90 -20.48
CA ASN A 158 4.69 49.56 -21.79
C ASN A 158 3.73 48.86 -22.76
N PRO A 159 2.69 49.55 -23.28
CA PRO A 159 1.68 48.94 -24.14
C PRO A 159 2.24 48.34 -25.44
N ILE A 160 3.35 48.87 -25.97
CA ILE A 160 4.01 48.32 -27.17
C ILE A 160 4.68 46.99 -26.83
N SER A 161 5.40 46.93 -25.71
CA SER A 161 6.04 45.69 -25.24
C SER A 161 5.01 44.62 -24.87
N MET A 162 3.90 45.02 -24.25
CA MET A 162 2.79 44.12 -23.91
C MET A 162 2.23 43.41 -25.15
N ALA A 163 1.93 44.16 -26.23
CA ALA A 163 1.37 43.59 -27.45
C ALA A 163 2.31 42.57 -28.14
N ALA A 164 3.62 42.77 -28.03
CA ALA A 164 4.62 41.86 -28.59
C ALA A 164 4.88 40.61 -27.72
N VAL A 165 4.86 40.77 -26.40
CA VAL A 165 5.30 39.73 -25.44
C VAL A 165 4.16 38.83 -24.98
N GLN A 166 2.96 39.39 -24.78
CA GLN A 166 1.85 38.65 -24.17
C GLN A 166 1.41 37.41 -24.97
N PRO A 167 1.29 37.43 -26.32
CA PRO A 167 0.95 36.23 -27.08
C PRO A 167 1.97 35.11 -26.92
N THR A 168 3.26 35.47 -26.83
CA THR A 168 4.37 34.54 -26.64
C THR A 168 4.30 33.90 -25.25
N VAL A 169 4.11 34.71 -24.20
CA VAL A 169 3.98 34.21 -22.81
C VAL A 169 2.78 33.27 -22.68
N THR A 170 1.60 33.67 -23.18
CA THR A 170 0.41 32.83 -23.14
C THR A 170 0.59 31.54 -23.95
N GLY A 171 1.23 31.62 -25.12
CA GLY A 171 1.56 30.45 -25.94
C GLY A 171 2.46 29.46 -25.21
N ILE A 172 3.54 29.94 -24.59
CA ILE A 172 4.46 29.08 -23.82
C ILE A 172 3.73 28.45 -22.63
N MET A 173 2.98 29.23 -21.84
CA MET A 173 2.19 28.72 -20.71
C MET A 173 1.18 27.64 -21.13
N ALA A 174 0.54 27.80 -22.29
CA ALA A 174 -0.35 26.79 -22.84
C ALA A 174 0.39 25.50 -23.23
N THR A 175 1.57 25.60 -23.85
CA THR A 175 2.38 24.42 -24.19
C THR A 175 2.91 23.70 -22.94
N MET A 176 3.29 24.45 -21.91
CA MET A 176 3.66 23.91 -20.61
C MET A 176 2.48 23.18 -19.98
N SER A 177 1.30 23.80 -19.94
CA SER A 177 0.08 23.16 -19.41
C SER A 177 -0.23 21.84 -20.12
N ARG A 178 -0.12 21.78 -21.46
CA ARG A 178 -0.29 20.53 -22.22
C ARG A 178 0.78 19.48 -21.90
N THR A 179 2.01 19.91 -21.64
CA THR A 179 3.10 19.01 -21.25
C THR A 179 2.85 18.44 -19.86
N ALA A 180 2.45 19.27 -18.90
CA ALA A 180 2.06 18.86 -17.55
C ALA A 180 0.87 17.88 -17.60
N GLN A 181 -0.13 18.13 -18.45
CA GLN A 181 -1.26 17.21 -18.66
C GLN A 181 -0.79 15.83 -19.16
N LYS A 182 0.20 15.76 -20.06
CA LYS A 182 0.74 14.48 -20.53
C LYS A 182 1.44 13.72 -19.41
N VAL A 183 2.27 14.40 -18.62
CA VAL A 183 2.95 13.79 -17.47
C VAL A 183 1.92 13.31 -16.45
N PHE A 184 0.93 14.16 -16.11
CA PHE A 184 -0.17 13.80 -15.23
C PHE A 184 -0.96 12.60 -15.76
N ALA A 185 -1.26 12.52 -17.07
CA ALA A 185 -1.97 11.39 -17.64
C ALA A 185 -1.21 10.07 -17.50
N VAL A 186 0.12 10.10 -17.60
CA VAL A 186 0.97 8.92 -17.34
C VAL A 186 0.89 8.51 -15.87
N LEU A 187 1.07 9.47 -14.95
CA LEU A 187 0.99 9.21 -13.50
C LEU A 187 -0.41 8.74 -13.07
N ALA A 188 -1.48 9.35 -13.59
CA ALA A 188 -2.85 9.00 -13.28
C ALA A 188 -3.20 7.58 -13.75
N ARG A 189 -2.72 7.16 -14.93
CA ARG A 189 -2.90 5.77 -15.42
C ARG A 189 -2.21 4.76 -14.51
N LEU A 190 -1.03 5.09 -13.98
CA LEU A 190 -0.32 4.23 -13.04
C LEU A 190 -1.09 4.13 -11.71
N ASN A 191 -1.51 5.26 -11.15
CA ASN A 191 -2.30 5.29 -9.92
C ASN A 191 -3.61 4.52 -10.05
N TRP A 192 -4.31 4.63 -11.19
CA TRP A 192 -5.54 3.87 -11.43
C TRP A 192 -5.30 2.36 -11.43
N LYS A 193 -4.21 1.89 -12.05
CA LYS A 193 -3.87 0.45 -12.06
C LYS A 193 -3.59 -0.06 -10.65
N VAL A 194 -2.83 0.70 -9.85
CA VAL A 194 -2.55 0.35 -8.46
C VAL A 194 -3.83 0.35 -7.63
N ALA A 195 -4.67 1.37 -7.76
CA ALA A 195 -5.97 1.44 -7.07
C ALA A 195 -6.88 0.26 -7.43
N ALA A 196 -6.96 -0.11 -8.72
CA ALA A 196 -7.75 -1.25 -9.17
C ALA A 196 -7.28 -2.58 -8.55
N ILE A 197 -5.96 -2.77 -8.39
CA ILE A 197 -5.40 -3.95 -7.71
C ILE A 197 -5.85 -3.97 -6.25
N PHE A 198 -5.72 -2.86 -5.52
CA PHE A 198 -6.15 -2.80 -4.11
C PHE A 198 -7.66 -3.02 -3.94
N THR A 199 -8.50 -2.45 -4.83
CA THR A 199 -9.94 -2.71 -4.80
C THR A 199 -10.26 -4.17 -5.09
N GLY A 200 -9.55 -4.80 -6.04
CA GLY A 200 -9.70 -6.24 -6.32
C GLY A 200 -9.32 -7.12 -5.12
N VAL A 201 -8.21 -6.80 -4.44
CA VAL A 201 -7.78 -7.50 -3.22
C VAL A 201 -8.78 -7.30 -2.08
N ALA A 202 -9.28 -6.08 -1.87
CA ALA A 202 -10.29 -5.80 -0.85
C ALA A 202 -11.60 -6.54 -1.11
N TYR A 203 -12.03 -6.63 -2.37
CA TYR A 203 -13.21 -7.40 -2.76
C TYR A 203 -13.04 -8.90 -2.48
N LEU A 204 -11.88 -9.46 -2.81
CA LEU A 204 -11.56 -10.86 -2.52
C LEU A 204 -11.44 -11.12 -1.01
N ALA A 205 -10.87 -10.21 -0.24
CA ALA A 205 -10.80 -10.28 1.22
C ALA A 205 -12.20 -10.25 1.86
N GLY A 206 -13.10 -9.42 1.36
CA GLY A 206 -14.51 -9.41 1.78
C GLY A 206 -15.22 -10.75 1.48
N GLY A 207 -14.94 -11.35 0.32
CA GLY A 207 -15.43 -12.69 -0.02
C GLY A 207 -14.86 -13.80 0.86
N ALA A 208 -13.59 -13.69 1.29
CA ALA A 208 -12.96 -14.63 2.22
C ALA A 208 -13.55 -14.52 3.64
N GLN A 209 -13.81 -13.30 4.12
CA GLN A 209 -14.47 -13.07 5.41
C GLN A 209 -15.89 -13.66 5.45
N GLN A 210 -16.62 -13.64 4.33
CA GLN A 210 -17.93 -14.28 4.23
C GLN A 210 -17.85 -15.82 4.22
N LYS A 211 -16.76 -16.41 3.71
CA LYS A 211 -16.55 -17.87 3.68
C LYS A 211 -16.02 -18.43 5.00
N PHE A 212 -15.47 -17.59 5.86
CA PHE A 212 -14.99 -17.95 7.19
C PHE A 212 -15.56 -17.00 8.26
N PRO A 213 -16.89 -17.01 8.48
CA PRO A 213 -17.50 -16.19 9.51
C PRO A 213 -16.94 -16.61 10.88
N GLY A 214 -16.20 -15.71 11.53
CA GLY A 214 -15.54 -15.95 12.83
C GLY A 214 -14.01 -16.01 12.79
N MET A 215 -13.38 -16.13 11.62
CA MET A 215 -11.94 -15.86 11.49
C MET A 215 -11.73 -14.36 11.26
N GLN A 216 -11.62 -13.59 12.34
CA GLN A 216 -11.05 -12.24 12.25
C GLN A 216 -9.63 -12.38 11.71
N ALA A 217 -9.28 -11.56 10.72
CA ALA A 217 -7.89 -11.38 10.30
C ALA A 217 -7.06 -11.14 11.57
N VAL A 218 -6.11 -12.04 11.84
CA VAL A 218 -5.31 -12.04 13.07
C VAL A 218 -4.73 -10.64 13.24
N THR A 219 -5.31 -9.86 14.15
CA THR A 219 -4.68 -8.64 14.62
C THR A 219 -3.37 -9.09 15.27
N MET A 220 -2.28 -8.34 15.07
CA MET A 220 -0.91 -8.70 15.51
C MET A 220 -0.72 -8.80 17.04
N GLN A 221 -1.77 -9.12 17.81
CA GLN A 221 -1.68 -9.54 19.19
C GLN A 221 -1.70 -11.08 19.25
N ALA A 222 -0.81 -11.63 20.08
CA ALA A 222 -0.61 -13.06 20.25
C ALA A 222 -1.95 -13.82 20.35
N PRO A 223 -2.14 -14.92 19.58
CA PRO A 223 -3.42 -15.62 19.55
C PRO A 223 -3.77 -16.17 20.94
N ASP A 224 -4.91 -15.71 21.47
CA ASP A 224 -5.49 -16.27 22.69
C ASP A 224 -6.29 -17.53 22.34
N PHE A 225 -5.59 -18.66 22.41
CA PHE A 225 -6.16 -19.98 22.13
C PHE A 225 -7.19 -20.45 23.17
N THR A 226 -7.46 -19.69 24.25
CA THR A 226 -8.47 -20.07 25.25
C THR A 226 -9.91 -19.96 24.73
N LYS A 227 -10.13 -19.27 23.60
CA LYS A 227 -11.48 -19.12 23.00
C LYS A 227 -11.79 -20.09 21.87
N ALA A 228 -10.80 -20.78 21.31
CA ALA A 228 -11.00 -21.77 20.25
C ALA A 228 -11.40 -23.11 20.88
N LYS A 229 -12.66 -23.22 21.34
CA LYS A 229 -13.27 -24.44 21.89
C LYS A 229 -13.45 -25.50 20.80
N VAL A 230 -12.37 -26.14 20.34
CA VAL A 230 -12.43 -27.25 19.39
C VAL A 230 -11.83 -28.49 20.06
N ALA A 231 -12.66 -29.48 20.35
CA ALA A 231 -12.24 -30.76 20.92
C ALA A 231 -12.12 -31.80 19.81
N PHE A 232 -11.02 -32.57 19.82
CA PHE A 232 -10.79 -33.67 18.90
C PHE A 232 -11.50 -34.93 19.40
N ASP A 233 -12.34 -35.56 18.57
CA ASP A 233 -13.01 -36.84 18.88
C ASP A 233 -12.19 -38.01 18.30
N PRO A 234 -11.55 -38.84 19.14
CA PRO A 234 -10.72 -39.95 18.69
C PRO A 234 -11.52 -41.12 18.06
N THR A 235 -12.85 -41.08 18.13
CA THR A 235 -13.73 -42.16 17.64
C THR A 235 -14.15 -41.96 16.20
N SER A 236 -14.32 -40.71 15.74
CA SER A 236 -14.77 -40.37 14.39
C SER A 236 -13.67 -39.79 13.48
N GLY A 237 -12.53 -39.39 14.04
CA GLY A 237 -11.40 -38.83 13.29
C GLY A 237 -11.67 -37.46 12.66
N GLY A 238 -12.73 -36.76 13.09
CA GLY A 238 -13.11 -35.41 12.67
C GLY A 238 -13.24 -34.43 13.83
N LEU A 239 -13.39 -33.13 13.51
CA LEU A 239 -13.75 -32.08 14.48
C LEU A 239 -15.28 -32.08 14.63
N THR A 240 -15.80 -32.30 15.83
CA THR A 240 -17.24 -32.22 16.12
C THR A 240 -17.65 -30.81 16.53
N GLU A 241 -18.93 -30.47 16.28
CA GLU A 241 -19.55 -29.19 16.64
C GLU A 241 -19.41 -28.88 18.15
N PRO A 242 -19.36 -27.59 18.53
CA PRO A 242 -18.92 -27.16 19.86
C PRO A 242 -19.78 -27.77 20.98
N LEU A 243 -19.12 -28.12 22.10
CA LEU A 243 -19.78 -28.57 23.33
C LEU A 243 -20.88 -27.58 23.75
N PRO A 244 -22.02 -28.06 24.30
CA PRO A 244 -23.08 -27.19 24.79
C PRO A 244 -22.55 -26.17 25.78
N ASP A 245 -23.08 -24.95 25.73
CA ASP A 245 -22.63 -23.87 26.61
C ASP A 245 -22.89 -24.25 28.08
N PRO A 246 -21.93 -24.06 29.02
CA PRO A 246 -22.13 -24.45 30.42
C PRO A 246 -23.31 -23.73 31.11
N GLY A 247 -23.86 -22.69 30.48
CA GLY A 247 -25.08 -21.99 30.92
C GLY A 247 -26.40 -22.70 30.55
N ASP A 248 -26.37 -23.68 29.65
CA ASP A 248 -27.55 -24.45 29.21
C ASP A 248 -27.72 -25.78 29.98
N ILE A 249 -26.83 -26.07 30.92
CA ILE A 249 -27.05 -27.15 31.90
C ILE A 249 -28.10 -26.63 32.90
N GLY A 250 -29.34 -27.05 32.69
CA GLY A 250 -30.48 -26.71 33.56
C GLY A 250 -30.10 -26.83 35.04
N LYS A 251 -30.36 -25.75 35.80
CA LYS A 251 -30.11 -25.68 37.25
C LYS A 251 -30.55 -26.97 37.93
N THR A 252 -29.59 -27.78 38.39
CA THR A 252 -29.88 -28.91 39.26
C THR A 252 -30.50 -28.39 40.56
N PRO A 253 -31.65 -28.90 41.00
CA PRO A 253 -32.28 -28.45 42.24
C PRO A 253 -31.35 -28.71 43.43
N SER A 254 -31.17 -27.67 44.26
CA SER A 254 -30.35 -27.72 45.47
C SER A 254 -30.88 -28.79 46.44
N PHE A 255 -30.01 -29.70 46.87
CA PHE A 255 -30.27 -30.74 47.87
C PHE A 255 -29.77 -30.37 49.28
N MET A 256 -29.53 -29.08 49.56
CA MET A 256 -29.20 -28.63 50.91
C MET A 256 -30.42 -27.97 51.58
N PRO A 257 -30.87 -28.47 52.75
CA PRO A 257 -31.90 -27.79 53.53
C PRO A 257 -31.40 -26.44 54.04
N PRO A 258 -32.29 -25.44 54.21
CA PRO A 258 -31.90 -24.13 54.70
C PRO A 258 -31.43 -24.25 56.15
N ILE A 259 -30.16 -23.96 56.41
CA ILE A 259 -29.69 -23.69 57.77
C ILE A 259 -29.82 -22.18 57.95
N GLY A 260 -30.84 -21.77 58.69
CA GLY A 260 -30.95 -20.42 59.24
C GLY A 260 -29.98 -20.24 60.40
N ILE A 261 -29.36 -19.07 60.49
CA ILE A 261 -29.69 -17.93 61.37
C ILE A 261 -29.20 -16.67 60.66
#